data_AF-A0A2P4XGC9-F1
#
_entry.id   AF-A0A2P4XGC9-F1
#
_cell.length_a   1.000
_cell.length_b   1.000
_cell.length_c   1.000
_cell.angle_alpha   90.00
_cell.angle_beta   90.00
_cell.angle_gamma   90.00
#
_symmetry.space_group_name_H-M   'P 1'
#
loop_
_entity.id
_entity.type
_entity.pdbx_description
1 polymer ?
#
loop_
_entity_poly.entity_id
_entity_poly.type
_entity_poly.pdbx_seq_one_letter_code
_entity_poly.pdbx_strand_id
1 'polypeptide(L)'
;MKLRFWLGKEKSALDVLDKLELNSGVIAALTNPKLKILDRYVTMLNNKYTEKQVSLLGILTARYDEVDLAMALALAKYFENSKPIATKLQRQQLQGWLNAQKSVDDVFSLLRIKEDGIRSMLNMELETMSEYIKMFNSKNPQQKTDLFTDGFGGEDKFAILVTRAMAASRVSAAFTYKFQKQLLEQRIKNDYDPMTVLIKTFKIDEHNLAGAGVVEKSVVNAYKSFYNSANGLDQMNSVVVPRRYSLIIQKGRELWQ
;
A
#
# COMPACT_ATOMS: atom_id res chain seq x y z
N MET A 1 2.11 38.40 -7.11
CA MET A 1 1.09 39.38 -6.71
C MET A 1 -0.09 38.77 -5.93
N LYS A 2 -0.65 37.61 -6.31
CA LYS A 2 -1.87 37.05 -5.67
C LYS A 2 -1.74 36.64 -4.18
N LEU A 3 -0.61 36.04 -3.75
CA LEU A 3 -0.44 35.57 -2.36
C LEU A 3 -0.48 36.70 -1.32
N ARG A 4 0.26 37.79 -1.55
CA ARG A 4 0.27 38.96 -0.65
C ARG A 4 -1.11 39.63 -0.58
N PHE A 5 -1.82 39.68 -1.71
CA PHE A 5 -3.18 40.18 -1.76
C PHE A 5 -4.13 39.34 -0.89
N TRP A 6 -4.09 38.01 -1.00
CA TRP A 6 -4.90 37.13 -0.15
C TRP A 6 -4.55 37.25 1.33
N LEU A 7 -3.26 37.37 1.65
CA LEU A 7 -2.78 37.55 3.03
C LEU A 7 -3.20 38.91 3.62
N GLY A 8 -3.23 39.97 2.80
CA GLY A 8 -3.72 41.29 3.21
C GLY A 8 -5.24 41.35 3.39
N LYS A 9 -5.98 40.45 2.72
CA LYS A 9 -7.42 40.24 2.90
C LYS A 9 -7.75 39.15 3.93
N GLU A 10 -6.74 38.68 4.66
CA GLU A 10 -6.88 37.67 5.73
C GLU A 10 -7.62 36.41 5.30
N LYS A 11 -7.46 35.98 4.04
CA LYS A 11 -8.15 34.80 3.54
C LYS A 11 -7.67 33.54 4.27
N SER A 12 -8.60 32.66 4.62
CA SER A 12 -8.24 31.36 5.18
C SER A 12 -7.48 30.52 4.14
N ALA A 13 -6.70 29.56 4.60
CA ALA A 13 -6.04 28.63 3.67
C ALA A 13 -7.04 27.75 2.90
N LEU A 14 -8.24 27.49 3.45
CA LEU A 14 -9.33 26.82 2.74
C LEU A 14 -9.91 27.67 1.61
N ASP A 15 -10.12 28.97 1.83
CA ASP A 15 -10.55 29.89 0.77
C ASP A 15 -9.53 29.94 -0.38
N VAL A 16 -8.23 29.90 -0.04
CA VAL A 16 -7.17 29.90 -1.04
C VAL A 16 -7.10 28.57 -1.77
N LEU A 17 -7.32 27.43 -1.10
CA LEU A 17 -7.47 26.12 -1.72
C LEU A 17 -8.59 26.15 -2.78
N ASP A 18 -9.75 26.70 -2.45
CA ASP A 18 -10.90 26.80 -3.37
C ASP A 18 -10.61 27.75 -4.54
N LYS A 19 -9.95 28.88 -4.29
CA LYS A 19 -9.52 29.81 -5.36
C LYS A 19 -8.46 29.23 -6.28
N LEU A 20 -7.72 28.22 -5.81
CA LEU A 20 -6.77 27.48 -6.63
C LEU A 20 -7.43 26.30 -7.35
N GLU A 21 -8.75 26.09 -7.16
CA GLU A 21 -9.53 24.98 -7.74
C GLU A 21 -8.97 23.61 -7.32
N LEU A 22 -8.49 23.54 -6.08
CA LEU A 22 -7.92 22.34 -5.47
C LEU A 22 -8.96 21.60 -4.61
N ASN A 23 -10.25 21.75 -4.92
CA ASN A 23 -11.40 21.25 -4.15
C ASN A 23 -12.18 20.12 -4.86
N SER A 24 -11.78 19.71 -6.06
CA SER A 24 -12.51 18.75 -6.88
C SER A 24 -12.25 17.29 -6.44
N GLY A 25 -11.14 16.71 -6.90
CA GLY A 25 -10.73 15.35 -6.57
C GLY A 25 -9.36 15.34 -5.91
N VAL A 26 -9.19 14.54 -4.86
CA VAL A 26 -7.98 14.51 -4.05
C VAL A 26 -6.71 14.25 -4.88
N ILE A 27 -6.73 13.29 -5.81
CA ILE A 27 -5.60 13.02 -6.70
C ILE A 27 -5.34 14.17 -7.67
N ALA A 28 -6.41 14.76 -8.23
CA ALA A 28 -6.29 15.91 -9.12
C ALA A 28 -5.66 17.09 -8.38
N ALA A 29 -6.03 17.34 -7.12
CA ALA A 29 -5.44 18.38 -6.30
C ALA A 29 -3.97 18.09 -5.94
N LEU A 30 -3.64 16.85 -5.58
CA LEU A 30 -2.29 16.45 -5.20
C LEU A 30 -1.28 16.49 -6.36
N THR A 31 -1.75 16.23 -7.57
CA THR A 31 -0.93 16.29 -8.80
C THR A 31 -0.94 17.69 -9.44
N ASN A 32 -1.77 18.61 -8.95
CA ASN A 32 -1.84 19.96 -9.48
C ASN A 32 -0.63 20.82 -9.01
N PRO A 33 0.12 21.48 -9.92
CA PRO A 33 1.23 22.34 -9.53
C PRO A 33 0.82 23.52 -8.63
N LYS A 34 -0.47 23.92 -8.64
CA LYS A 34 -1.03 24.95 -7.75
C LYS A 34 -0.97 24.53 -6.27
N LEU A 35 -0.81 23.25 -5.93
CA LEU A 35 -0.62 22.82 -4.53
C LEU A 35 0.63 23.45 -3.90
N LYS A 36 1.70 23.67 -4.69
CA LYS A 36 2.91 24.37 -4.22
C LYS A 36 2.63 25.85 -3.90
N ILE A 37 1.63 26.45 -4.53
CA ILE A 37 1.18 27.82 -4.24
C ILE A 37 0.44 27.84 -2.90
N LEU A 38 -0.41 26.84 -2.64
CA LEU A 38 -1.08 26.67 -1.35
C LEU A 38 -0.09 26.44 -0.20
N ASP A 39 0.91 25.57 -0.38
CA ASP A 39 1.97 25.31 0.62
C ASP A 39 2.73 26.60 1.00
N ARG A 40 3.08 27.41 -0.01
CA ARG A 40 3.69 28.73 0.20
C ARG A 40 2.76 29.68 0.93
N TYR A 41 1.46 29.67 0.60
CA TYR A 41 0.48 30.51 1.30
C TYR A 41 0.36 30.15 2.78
N VAL A 42 0.27 28.85 3.09
CA VAL A 42 0.25 28.35 4.47
C VAL A 42 1.49 28.81 5.24
N THR A 43 2.67 28.73 4.62
CA THR A 43 3.92 29.24 5.22
C THR A 43 3.83 30.75 5.51
N MET A 44 3.35 31.55 4.56
CA MET A 44 3.17 32.99 4.75
C MET A 44 2.14 33.32 5.84
N LEU A 45 1.07 32.54 5.93
CA LEU A 45 0.03 32.69 6.94
C LEU A 45 0.59 32.45 8.35
N ASN A 46 1.31 31.34 8.55
CA ASN A 46 1.92 31.01 9.85
C ASN A 46 3.00 31.99 10.29
N ASN A 47 3.75 32.57 9.34
CA ASN A 47 4.74 33.60 9.64
C ASN A 47 4.09 34.91 10.08
N LYS A 48 2.89 35.23 9.59
CA LYS A 48 2.14 36.44 9.96
C LYS A 48 1.35 36.25 11.25
N TYR A 49 0.76 35.07 11.44
CA TYR A 49 -0.13 34.74 12.56
C TYR A 49 0.43 33.55 13.33
N THR A 50 1.34 33.82 14.26
CA THR A 50 2.10 32.79 14.99
C THR A 50 1.26 32.01 16.02
N GLU A 51 0.17 32.61 16.51
CA GLU A 51 -0.70 32.00 17.53
C GLU A 51 -1.68 30.96 16.97
N LYS A 52 -1.95 30.97 15.66
CA LYS A 52 -2.94 30.11 15.00
C LYS A 52 -2.34 29.42 13.78
N GLN A 53 -1.29 28.64 14.01
CA GLN A 53 -0.62 27.93 12.93
C GLN A 53 -1.53 26.85 12.33
N VAL A 54 -1.53 26.77 11.00
CA VAL A 54 -2.18 25.70 10.24
C VAL A 54 -1.14 24.90 9.46
N SER A 55 -1.42 23.64 9.14
CA SER A 55 -0.55 22.81 8.31
C SER A 55 -1.19 22.53 6.97
N LEU A 56 -0.39 22.36 5.91
CA LEU A 56 -0.93 21.98 4.60
C LEU A 56 -1.72 20.66 4.69
N LEU A 57 -1.21 19.68 5.45
CA LEU A 57 -1.91 18.43 5.70
C LEU A 57 -3.27 18.68 6.37
N GLY A 58 -3.32 19.49 7.42
CA GLY A 58 -4.57 19.82 8.11
C GLY A 58 -5.59 20.52 7.21
N ILE A 59 -5.15 21.40 6.30
CA ILE A 59 -6.02 22.03 5.31
C ILE A 59 -6.56 21.00 4.31
N LEU A 60 -5.73 20.04 3.87
CA LEU A 60 -6.17 18.97 2.99
C LEU A 60 -7.14 18.00 3.70
N THR A 61 -6.88 17.61 4.94
CA THR A 61 -7.76 16.76 5.76
C THR A 61 -9.09 17.45 6.10
N ALA A 62 -9.11 18.79 6.21
CA ALA A 62 -10.36 19.53 6.38
C ALA A 62 -11.21 19.56 5.10
N ARG A 63 -10.61 19.29 3.93
CA ARG A 63 -11.30 19.29 2.63
C ARG A 63 -11.64 17.88 2.15
N TYR A 64 -10.76 16.93 2.40
CA TYR A 64 -10.82 15.56 1.92
C TYR A 64 -10.96 14.61 3.10
N ASP A 65 -11.72 13.54 2.92
CA ASP A 65 -11.76 12.44 3.89
C ASP A 65 -10.34 11.95 4.21
N GLU A 66 -10.07 11.66 5.48
CA GLU A 66 -8.73 11.32 5.96
C GLU A 66 -8.19 10.05 5.29
N VAL A 67 -9.05 9.05 5.11
CA VAL A 67 -8.69 7.76 4.52
C VAL A 67 -8.44 7.93 3.03
N ASP A 68 -9.34 8.64 2.33
CA ASP A 68 -9.16 8.97 0.91
C ASP A 68 -7.88 9.77 0.67
N LEU A 69 -7.57 10.73 1.54
CA LEU A 69 -6.34 11.51 1.46
C LEU A 69 -5.10 10.64 1.67
N ALA A 70 -5.12 9.70 2.62
CA ALA A 70 -4.00 8.81 2.86
C ALA A 70 -3.68 7.94 1.66
N MET A 71 -4.70 7.30 1.09
CA MET A 71 -4.57 6.49 -0.12
C MET A 71 -4.09 7.34 -1.30
N ALA A 72 -4.62 8.55 -1.42
CA ALA A 72 -4.27 9.44 -2.51
C ALA A 72 -2.83 9.96 -2.40
N LEU A 73 -2.35 10.24 -1.19
CA LEU A 73 -0.95 10.61 -0.94
C LEU A 73 0.01 9.47 -1.27
N ALA A 74 -0.35 8.23 -0.90
CA ALA A 74 0.41 7.06 -1.27
C ALA A 74 0.50 6.89 -2.80
N LEU A 75 -0.61 7.06 -3.53
CA LEU A 75 -0.64 7.00 -4.99
C LEU A 75 0.13 8.16 -5.64
N ALA A 76 0.02 9.37 -5.08
CA ALA A 76 0.64 10.57 -5.63
C ALA A 76 2.18 10.51 -5.62
N LYS A 77 2.78 9.58 -4.87
CA LYS A 77 4.23 9.33 -4.87
C LYS A 77 4.76 8.74 -6.17
N TYR A 78 3.89 8.17 -7.00
CA TYR A 78 4.26 7.57 -8.27
C TYR A 78 4.29 8.55 -9.44
N PHE A 79 3.77 9.77 -9.27
CA PHE A 79 3.90 10.82 -10.28
C PHE A 79 5.06 11.76 -9.95
N GLU A 80 5.96 11.99 -10.92
CA GLU A 80 7.18 12.76 -10.71
C GLU A 80 6.93 14.16 -10.15
N ASN A 81 5.89 14.84 -10.65
CA ASN A 81 5.54 16.20 -10.27
C ASN A 81 4.98 16.34 -8.84
N SER A 82 4.35 15.30 -8.30
CA SER A 82 3.79 15.27 -6.94
C SER A 82 4.62 14.47 -5.93
N LYS A 83 5.54 13.62 -6.38
CA LYS A 83 6.31 12.72 -5.52
C LYS A 83 6.94 13.40 -4.30
N PRO A 84 7.64 14.55 -4.42
CA PRO A 84 8.26 15.18 -3.26
C PRO A 84 7.25 15.64 -2.20
N ILE A 85 6.16 16.29 -2.61
CA ILE A 85 5.16 16.83 -1.69
C ILE A 85 4.28 15.72 -1.12
N ALA A 86 3.92 14.73 -1.93
CA ALA A 86 3.16 13.56 -1.49
C ALA A 86 3.95 12.75 -0.44
N THR A 87 5.25 12.50 -0.67
CA THR A 87 6.12 11.82 0.31
C THR A 87 6.19 12.58 1.63
N LYS A 88 6.33 13.91 1.59
CA LYS A 88 6.36 14.75 2.79
C LYS A 88 5.03 14.66 3.56
N LEU A 89 3.91 14.84 2.87
CA LEU A 89 2.57 14.86 3.47
C LEU A 89 2.16 13.49 4.01
N GLN A 90 2.43 12.40 3.28
CA GLN A 90 2.14 11.05 3.76
C GLN A 90 2.93 10.76 5.04
N ARG A 91 4.23 11.10 5.09
CA ARG A 91 5.03 10.95 6.31
C ARG A 91 4.43 11.73 7.49
N GLN A 92 3.97 12.96 7.25
CA GLN A 92 3.32 13.77 8.30
C GLN A 92 2.03 13.12 8.80
N GLN A 93 1.23 12.56 7.90
CA GLN A 93 -0.01 11.86 8.26
C GLN A 93 0.27 10.61 9.10
N LEU A 94 1.19 9.75 8.66
CA LEU A 94 1.59 8.55 9.41
C LEU A 94 2.19 8.90 10.79
N GLN A 95 2.99 9.96 10.86
CA GLN A 95 3.52 10.45 12.14
C GLN A 95 2.40 10.99 13.04
N GLY A 96 1.38 11.62 12.46
CA GLY A 96 0.18 12.05 13.17
C GLY A 96 -0.56 10.88 13.82
N TRP A 97 -0.77 9.79 13.08
CA TRP A 97 -1.37 8.56 13.62
C TRP A 97 -0.52 7.96 14.75
N LEU A 98 0.80 7.92 14.58
CA LEU A 98 1.70 7.42 15.62
C LEU A 98 1.67 8.30 16.88
N ASN A 99 1.67 9.63 16.72
CA ASN A 99 1.60 10.58 17.83
C ASN A 99 0.25 10.50 18.56
N ALA A 100 -0.81 10.16 17.84
CA ALA A 100 -2.13 9.87 18.40
C ALA A 100 -2.21 8.45 19.03
N GLN A 101 -1.07 7.76 19.17
CA GLN A 101 -0.95 6.43 19.78
C GLN A 101 -1.81 5.35 19.11
N LYS A 102 -2.12 5.50 17.81
CA LYS A 102 -2.87 4.48 17.08
C LYS A 102 -2.05 3.19 17.02
N SER A 103 -2.63 2.06 17.42
CA SER A 103 -2.05 0.76 17.17
C SER A 103 -2.07 0.40 15.68
N VAL A 104 -1.40 -0.69 15.33
CA VAL A 104 -1.49 -1.25 13.97
C VAL A 104 -2.94 -1.66 13.66
N ASP A 105 -3.66 -2.23 14.62
CA ASP A 105 -5.07 -2.61 14.44
C ASP A 105 -6.00 -1.39 14.25
N ASP A 106 -5.72 -0.28 14.95
CA ASP A 106 -6.48 0.97 14.78
C ASP A 106 -6.32 1.52 13.38
N VAL A 107 -5.09 1.54 12.85
CA VAL A 107 -4.83 2.03 11.48
C VAL A 107 -5.36 1.04 10.44
N PHE A 108 -5.29 -0.26 10.71
CA PHE A 108 -5.86 -1.29 9.83
C PHE A 108 -7.37 -1.11 9.68
N SER A 109 -8.06 -0.86 10.80
CA SER A 109 -9.50 -0.59 10.83
C SER A 109 -9.84 0.76 10.21
N LEU A 110 -9.04 1.80 10.48
CA LEU A 110 -9.19 3.13 9.88
C LEU A 110 -9.12 3.07 8.35
N LEU A 111 -8.20 2.29 7.81
CA LEU A 111 -8.03 2.07 6.37
C LEU A 111 -9.06 1.11 5.78
N ARG A 112 -10.01 0.60 6.58
CA ARG A 112 -11.13 -0.25 6.13
C ARG A 112 -10.68 -1.51 5.39
N ILE A 113 -9.47 -2.02 5.70
CA ILE A 113 -8.83 -3.11 4.94
C ILE A 113 -9.66 -4.39 5.01
N LYS A 114 -10.28 -4.65 6.16
CA LYS A 114 -11.15 -5.83 6.38
C LYS A 114 -12.45 -5.71 5.59
N GLU A 115 -13.08 -4.55 5.64
CA GLU A 115 -14.35 -4.24 5.00
C GLU A 115 -14.21 -4.26 3.46
N ASP A 116 -13.13 -3.68 2.95
CA ASP A 116 -12.87 -3.61 1.52
C ASP A 116 -12.36 -4.94 0.94
N GLY A 117 -11.84 -5.84 1.78
CA GLY A 117 -11.49 -7.21 1.39
C GLY A 117 -10.59 -7.25 0.16
N ILE A 118 -11.06 -7.85 -0.95
CA ILE A 118 -10.25 -7.94 -2.18
C ILE A 118 -9.92 -6.56 -2.75
N ARG A 119 -10.78 -5.55 -2.55
CA ARG A 119 -10.56 -4.19 -3.06
C ARG A 119 -9.36 -3.51 -2.40
N SER A 120 -9.10 -3.78 -1.12
CA SER A 120 -7.91 -3.23 -0.44
C SER A 120 -6.60 -3.79 -1.02
N MET A 121 -6.65 -4.98 -1.64
CA MET A 121 -5.52 -5.54 -2.40
C MET A 121 -5.28 -4.84 -3.74
N LEU A 122 -6.22 -4.00 -4.21
CA LEU A 122 -6.18 -3.32 -5.51
C LEU A 122 -5.99 -1.79 -5.38
N ASN A 123 -5.98 -1.29 -4.14
CA ASN A 123 -5.93 0.12 -3.78
C ASN A 123 -4.73 0.40 -2.85
N MET A 124 -4.53 1.66 -2.42
CA MET A 124 -3.30 2.04 -1.69
C MET A 124 -3.34 1.80 -0.17
N GLU A 125 -4.35 1.11 0.35
CA GLU A 125 -4.50 0.82 1.78
C GLU A 125 -3.32 -0.02 2.29
N LEU A 126 -2.94 -1.09 1.59
CA LEU A 126 -1.83 -1.97 2.01
C LEU A 126 -0.45 -1.31 1.94
N GLU A 127 -0.24 -0.42 0.98
CA GLU A 127 1.00 0.35 0.89
C GLU A 127 1.08 1.33 2.05
N THR A 128 -0.01 2.06 2.31
CA THR A 128 -0.14 2.99 3.43
C THR A 128 0.08 2.26 4.76
N MET A 129 -0.53 1.09 4.92
CA MET A 129 -0.38 0.24 6.10
C MET A 129 1.05 -0.27 6.25
N SER A 130 1.69 -0.72 5.17
CA SER A 130 3.09 -1.17 5.18
C SER A 130 4.05 -0.06 5.58
N GLU A 131 3.82 1.17 5.14
CA GLU A 131 4.60 2.34 5.55
C GLU A 131 4.37 2.70 7.03
N TYR A 132 3.13 2.59 7.50
CA TYR A 132 2.81 2.81 8.92
C TYR A 132 3.52 1.80 9.82
N ILE A 133 3.41 0.50 9.51
CA ILE A 133 4.08 -0.57 10.27
C ILE A 133 5.60 -0.35 10.33
N LYS A 134 6.23 0.03 9.21
CA LYS A 134 7.67 0.34 9.20
C LYS A 134 8.00 1.46 10.18
N MET A 135 7.19 2.51 10.22
CA MET A 135 7.37 3.64 11.14
C MET A 135 7.12 3.23 12.60
N PHE A 136 6.03 2.49 12.84
CA PHE A 136 5.67 1.95 14.16
C PHE A 136 6.78 1.06 14.72
N ASN A 137 7.25 0.07 13.96
CA ASN A 137 8.31 -0.85 14.35
C ASN A 137 9.64 -0.15 14.63
N SER A 138 9.95 0.90 13.87
CA SER A 138 11.16 1.70 14.09
C SER A 138 11.11 2.46 15.41
N LYS A 139 9.91 2.78 15.91
CA LYS A 139 9.70 3.54 17.15
C LYS A 139 9.39 2.63 18.35
N ASN A 140 8.87 1.44 18.09
CA ASN A 140 8.49 0.43 19.09
C ASN A 140 9.23 -0.90 18.82
N PRO A 141 10.57 -0.95 18.98
CA PRO A 141 11.36 -2.12 18.60
C PRO A 141 11.03 -3.39 19.41
N GLN A 142 10.41 -3.26 20.58
CA GLN A 142 9.97 -4.37 21.44
C GLN A 142 8.56 -4.88 21.11
N GLN A 143 7.80 -4.15 20.29
CA GLN A 143 6.44 -4.48 19.88
C GLN A 143 6.36 -4.60 18.36
N LYS A 144 7.43 -5.13 17.74
CA LYS A 144 7.47 -5.28 16.30
C LYS A 144 6.34 -6.17 15.85
N THR A 145 5.69 -5.72 14.80
CA THR A 145 4.56 -6.40 14.18
C THR A 145 4.71 -6.35 12.67
N ASP A 146 3.90 -7.11 11.95
CA ASP A 146 3.82 -7.06 10.51
C ASP A 146 2.37 -7.02 10.03
N LEU A 147 2.21 -6.92 8.72
CA LEU A 147 0.89 -6.83 8.10
C LEU A 147 0.09 -8.14 8.26
N PHE A 148 0.78 -9.26 8.47
CA PHE A 148 0.22 -10.60 8.41
C PHE A 148 -0.36 -11.04 9.75
N THR A 149 0.34 -10.81 10.86
CA THR A 149 -0.10 -11.25 12.19
C THR A 149 -1.25 -10.41 12.71
N ASP A 150 -1.12 -9.08 12.67
CA ASP A 150 -2.02 -8.18 13.39
C ASP A 150 -3.09 -7.61 12.46
N GLY A 151 -2.78 -7.44 11.17
CA GLY A 151 -3.76 -6.97 10.18
C GLY A 151 -4.75 -8.05 9.75
N PHE A 152 -4.26 -9.11 9.11
CA PHE A 152 -5.12 -10.14 8.52
C PHE A 152 -5.47 -11.30 9.47
N GLY A 153 -4.83 -11.34 10.65
CA GLY A 153 -5.04 -12.40 11.64
C GLY A 153 -4.45 -13.74 11.20
N GLY A 154 -3.32 -13.70 10.48
CA GLY A 154 -2.58 -14.85 9.97
C GLY A 154 -2.09 -14.68 8.52
N GLU A 155 -0.91 -15.24 8.22
CA GLU A 155 -0.38 -15.30 6.85
C GLU A 155 -1.32 -16.04 5.89
N ASP A 156 -2.04 -17.05 6.38
CA ASP A 156 -2.96 -17.92 5.63
C ASP A 156 -4.13 -17.13 5.03
N LYS A 157 -4.73 -16.25 5.84
CA LYS A 157 -5.83 -15.37 5.42
C LYS A 157 -5.34 -14.34 4.40
N PHE A 158 -4.16 -13.78 4.61
CA PHE A 158 -3.54 -12.88 3.62
C PHE A 158 -3.29 -13.59 2.28
N ALA A 159 -2.71 -14.81 2.31
CA ALA A 159 -2.45 -15.59 1.10
C ALA A 159 -3.72 -15.94 0.31
N ILE A 160 -4.81 -16.27 1.03
CA ILE A 160 -6.14 -16.47 0.41
C ILE A 160 -6.63 -15.18 -0.25
N LEU A 161 -6.50 -14.03 0.42
CA LEU A 161 -6.96 -12.75 -0.12
C LEU A 161 -6.16 -12.32 -1.35
N VAL A 162 -4.83 -12.47 -1.31
CA VAL A 162 -3.93 -12.25 -2.46
C VAL A 162 -4.33 -13.16 -3.62
N THR A 163 -4.62 -14.44 -3.36
CA THR A 163 -5.08 -15.38 -4.38
C THR A 163 -6.37 -14.93 -5.05
N ARG A 164 -7.36 -14.51 -4.26
CA ARG A 164 -8.63 -14.00 -4.78
C ARG A 164 -8.43 -12.71 -5.57
N ALA A 165 -7.58 -11.80 -5.10
CA ALA A 165 -7.21 -10.59 -5.82
C ALA A 165 -6.50 -10.88 -7.14
N MET A 166 -5.58 -11.86 -7.17
CA MET A 166 -4.90 -12.30 -8.39
C MET A 166 -5.86 -12.95 -9.39
N ALA A 167 -6.86 -13.69 -8.91
CA ALA A 167 -7.91 -14.23 -9.78
C ALA A 167 -8.79 -13.11 -10.36
N ALA A 168 -9.16 -12.12 -9.54
CA ALA A 168 -9.94 -10.97 -9.97
C ALA A 168 -9.17 -10.03 -10.91
N SER A 169 -7.86 -9.87 -10.71
CA SER A 169 -7.01 -8.98 -11.50
C SER A 169 -6.70 -9.49 -12.90
N ARG A 170 -6.92 -10.77 -13.20
CA ARG A 170 -6.94 -11.30 -14.58
C ARG A 170 -7.99 -10.62 -15.46
N VAL A 171 -8.91 -9.86 -14.86
CA VAL A 171 -10.01 -9.14 -15.53
C VAL A 171 -9.87 -7.60 -15.44
N SER A 172 -8.91 -7.03 -14.69
CA SER A 172 -8.86 -5.57 -14.47
C SER A 172 -7.51 -4.93 -14.82
N ALA A 173 -7.54 -3.95 -15.73
CA ALA A 173 -6.41 -3.15 -16.21
C ALA A 173 -6.14 -1.88 -15.36
N ALA A 174 -6.42 -1.89 -14.05
CA ALA A 174 -6.30 -0.69 -13.21
C ALA A 174 -4.83 -0.32 -12.92
N PHE A 175 -4.50 0.97 -12.98
CA PHE A 175 -3.14 1.53 -12.83
C PHE A 175 -2.46 1.21 -11.48
N THR A 176 -3.23 1.02 -10.41
CA THR A 176 -2.76 0.60 -9.06
C THR A 176 -2.27 -0.84 -9.02
N TYR A 177 -2.86 -1.73 -9.83
CA TYR A 177 -2.47 -3.13 -9.92
C TYR A 177 -1.03 -3.30 -10.41
N LYS A 178 -0.53 -2.44 -11.30
CA LYS A 178 0.84 -2.54 -11.84
C LYS A 178 1.90 -2.35 -10.75
N PHE A 179 1.72 -1.40 -9.85
CA PHE A 179 2.67 -1.12 -8.77
C PHE A 179 2.60 -2.14 -7.64
N GLN A 180 1.39 -2.61 -7.31
CA GLN A 180 1.20 -3.69 -6.33
C GLN A 180 1.70 -5.04 -6.86
N LYS A 181 1.47 -5.33 -8.15
CA LYS A 181 2.08 -6.47 -8.84
C LYS A 181 3.61 -6.38 -8.74
N GLN A 182 4.22 -5.22 -9.00
CA GLN A 182 5.67 -5.06 -8.86
C GLN A 182 6.19 -5.25 -7.43
N LEU A 183 5.48 -4.75 -6.41
CA LEU A 183 5.83 -4.97 -5.01
C LEU A 183 5.69 -6.45 -4.61
N LEU A 184 4.63 -7.12 -5.06
CA LEU A 184 4.43 -8.55 -4.86
C LEU A 184 5.52 -9.36 -5.58
N GLU A 185 5.83 -9.03 -6.84
CA GLU A 185 6.92 -9.62 -7.60
C GLU A 185 8.29 -9.43 -6.92
N GLN A 186 8.56 -8.25 -6.36
CA GLN A 186 9.81 -7.99 -5.62
C GLN A 186 9.91 -8.83 -4.35
N ARG A 187 8.81 -8.97 -3.59
CA ARG A 187 8.79 -9.83 -2.39
C ARG A 187 8.96 -11.31 -2.74
N ILE A 188 8.35 -11.76 -3.84
CA ILE A 188 8.44 -13.15 -4.32
C ILE A 188 9.84 -13.50 -4.82
N LYS A 189 10.53 -12.56 -5.49
CA LYS A 189 11.92 -12.75 -5.94
C LYS A 189 12.90 -12.94 -4.80
N ASN A 190 12.55 -12.54 -3.58
CA ASN A 190 13.42 -12.55 -2.40
C ASN A 190 13.12 -13.74 -1.44
N ASP A 191 12.90 -14.96 -1.97
CA ASP A 191 12.82 -16.26 -1.24
C ASP A 191 11.44 -16.81 -0.82
N TYR A 192 10.35 -16.52 -1.54
CA TYR A 192 9.04 -17.14 -1.28
C TYR A 192 8.55 -17.97 -2.48
N ASP A 193 8.98 -19.23 -2.56
CA ASP A 193 8.50 -20.15 -3.60
C ASP A 193 7.11 -20.75 -3.27
N PRO A 194 6.37 -21.28 -4.25
CA PRO A 194 4.99 -21.75 -4.05
C PRO A 194 4.83 -22.85 -3.00
N MET A 195 5.85 -23.69 -2.76
CA MET A 195 5.80 -24.74 -1.74
C MET A 195 6.10 -24.21 -0.34
N THR A 196 6.95 -23.18 -0.26
CA THR A 196 7.17 -22.43 0.98
C THR A 196 5.86 -21.82 1.51
N VAL A 197 4.89 -21.51 0.64
CA VAL A 197 3.55 -21.05 1.06
C VAL A 197 2.79 -22.15 1.82
N LEU A 198 2.84 -23.42 1.40
CA LEU A 198 2.20 -24.50 2.17
C LEU A 198 2.82 -24.66 3.55
N ILE A 199 4.15 -24.60 3.61
CA ILE A 199 4.90 -24.93 4.82
C ILE A 199 4.84 -23.77 5.82
N LYS A 200 5.20 -22.55 5.39
CA LYS A 200 5.30 -21.41 6.30
C LYS A 200 3.94 -20.77 6.59
N THR A 201 3.11 -20.64 5.57
CA THR A 201 1.84 -19.90 5.67
C THR A 201 0.69 -20.78 6.15
N PHE A 202 0.53 -21.98 5.57
CA PHE A 202 -0.53 -22.93 5.97
C PHE A 202 -0.08 -23.94 7.03
N LYS A 203 1.18 -23.89 7.47
CA LYS A 203 1.76 -24.80 8.48
C LYS A 203 1.59 -26.28 8.11
N ILE A 204 1.59 -26.60 6.81
CA ILE A 204 1.55 -27.97 6.31
C ILE A 204 2.92 -28.61 6.51
N ASP A 205 2.94 -29.85 6.99
CA ASP A 205 4.15 -30.63 7.16
C ASP A 205 4.92 -30.75 5.82
N GLU A 206 6.19 -30.36 5.82
CA GLU A 206 7.06 -30.42 4.64
C GLU A 206 7.21 -31.86 4.12
N HIS A 207 7.09 -32.86 4.98
CA HIS A 207 7.15 -34.27 4.63
C HIS A 207 5.79 -34.83 4.15
N ASN A 208 4.71 -34.07 4.31
CA ASN A 208 3.37 -34.46 3.89
C ASN A 208 2.60 -33.31 3.25
N LEU A 209 3.22 -32.67 2.25
CA LEU A 209 2.56 -31.62 1.47
C LEU A 209 1.27 -32.12 0.78
N ALA A 210 1.22 -33.42 0.43
CA ALA A 210 0.06 -34.03 -0.23
C ALA A 210 -1.20 -33.99 0.65
N GLY A 211 -1.03 -33.93 1.98
CA GLY A 211 -2.09 -33.74 2.96
C GLY A 211 -2.71 -32.34 2.97
N ALA A 212 -2.21 -31.40 2.19
CA ALA A 212 -2.83 -30.08 2.01
C ALA A 212 -4.26 -30.21 1.48
N GLY A 213 -5.19 -29.45 2.07
CA GLY A 213 -6.58 -29.41 1.66
C GLY A 213 -6.80 -28.69 0.33
N VAL A 214 -8.06 -28.67 -0.12
CA VAL A 214 -8.46 -28.11 -1.43
C VAL A 214 -8.16 -26.61 -1.54
N VAL A 215 -8.30 -25.87 -0.43
CA VAL A 215 -8.09 -24.41 -0.39
C VAL A 215 -6.61 -24.09 -0.49
N GLU A 216 -5.78 -24.78 0.29
CA GLU A 216 -4.32 -24.62 0.31
C GLU A 216 -3.74 -24.95 -1.07
N LYS A 217 -4.17 -26.08 -1.65
CA LYS A 217 -3.82 -26.51 -3.01
C LYS A 217 -4.22 -25.46 -4.06
N SER A 218 -5.41 -24.87 -3.93
CA SER A 218 -5.88 -23.81 -4.85
C SER A 218 -5.07 -22.52 -4.73
N VAL A 219 -4.72 -22.11 -3.52
CA VAL A 219 -3.86 -20.94 -3.24
C VAL A 219 -2.48 -21.13 -3.86
N VAL A 220 -1.85 -22.29 -3.64
CA VAL A 220 -0.55 -22.62 -4.22
C VAL A 220 -0.59 -22.62 -5.74
N ASN A 221 -1.66 -23.13 -6.36
CA ASN A 221 -1.78 -23.12 -7.81
C ASN A 221 -1.90 -21.72 -8.39
N ALA A 222 -2.71 -20.86 -7.77
CA ALA A 222 -2.82 -19.46 -8.18
C ALA A 222 -1.48 -18.74 -8.01
N TYR A 223 -0.80 -18.98 -6.89
CA TYR A 223 0.50 -18.41 -6.58
C TYR A 223 1.60 -18.92 -7.53
N LYS A 224 1.62 -20.21 -7.85
CA LYS A 224 2.55 -20.85 -8.79
C LYS A 224 2.47 -20.23 -10.18
N SER A 225 1.25 -19.98 -10.67
CA SER A 225 1.05 -19.30 -11.96
C SER A 225 1.66 -17.89 -11.96
N PHE A 226 1.53 -17.16 -10.86
CA PHE A 226 2.14 -15.83 -10.72
C PHE A 226 3.67 -15.91 -10.59
N TYR A 227 4.17 -16.81 -9.74
CA TYR A 227 5.59 -17.05 -9.52
C TYR A 227 6.31 -17.40 -10.83
N ASN A 228 5.72 -18.27 -11.64
CA ASN A 228 6.29 -18.65 -12.93
C ASN A 228 6.36 -17.47 -13.90
N SER A 229 5.28 -16.69 -14.01
CA SER A 229 5.24 -15.50 -14.86
C SER A 229 6.26 -14.45 -14.42
N ALA A 230 6.34 -14.17 -13.12
CA ALA A 230 7.26 -13.18 -12.53
C ALA A 230 8.75 -13.54 -12.68
N ASN A 231 9.05 -14.84 -12.81
CA ASN A 231 10.40 -15.37 -13.01
C ASN A 231 10.69 -15.77 -14.46
N GLY A 232 9.76 -15.52 -15.40
CA GLY A 232 9.92 -15.89 -16.81
C GLY A 232 9.95 -17.41 -17.08
N LEU A 233 9.51 -18.22 -16.12
CA LEU A 233 9.54 -19.69 -16.21
C LEU A 233 8.51 -20.22 -17.23
N ASP A 234 7.43 -19.48 -17.47
CA ASP A 234 6.44 -19.84 -18.50
C ASP A 234 6.99 -19.74 -19.94
N GLN A 235 8.12 -19.04 -20.12
CA GLN A 235 8.79 -18.85 -21.41
C GLN A 235 10.08 -19.68 -21.56
N MET A 236 10.49 -20.41 -20.52
CA MET A 236 11.68 -21.25 -20.57
C MET A 236 11.37 -22.60 -21.23
N ASN A 237 12.15 -22.98 -22.25
CA ASN A 237 12.14 -24.34 -22.78
C ASN A 237 12.46 -25.33 -21.65
N SER A 238 11.72 -26.44 -21.58
CA SER A 238 11.76 -27.46 -20.51
C SER A 238 13.14 -28.07 -20.22
N VAL A 239 14.14 -27.77 -21.04
CA VAL A 239 15.51 -28.28 -20.99
C VAL A 239 16.45 -27.41 -20.13
N VAL A 240 16.12 -26.13 -19.87
CA VAL A 240 16.99 -25.21 -19.12
C VAL A 240 16.23 -24.59 -17.95
N VAL A 241 15.87 -25.43 -16.97
CA VAL A 241 15.33 -24.95 -15.69
C VAL A 241 16.48 -24.85 -14.68
N PRO A 242 16.79 -23.67 -14.12
CA PRO A 242 17.84 -23.52 -13.11
C PRO A 242 17.60 -24.42 -11.88
N ARG A 243 18.66 -24.98 -11.30
CA ARG A 243 18.60 -25.95 -10.17
C ARG A 243 17.73 -25.51 -8.98
N ARG A 244 17.61 -24.21 -8.72
CA ARG A 244 16.75 -23.70 -7.63
C ARG A 244 15.24 -23.91 -7.89
N TYR A 245 14.85 -24.09 -9.15
CA TYR A 245 13.45 -24.28 -9.56
C TYR A 245 13.09 -25.76 -9.82
N SER A 246 14.06 -26.64 -10.00
CA SER A 246 13.81 -28.07 -10.28
C SER A 246 13.15 -28.79 -9.10
N LEU A 247 13.51 -28.44 -7.86
CA LEU A 247 12.91 -29.01 -6.66
C LEU A 247 11.42 -28.66 -6.52
N ILE A 248 11.06 -27.42 -6.88
CA ILE A 248 9.67 -26.92 -6.86
C ILE A 248 8.81 -27.69 -7.88
N ILE A 249 9.37 -27.94 -9.08
CA ILE A 249 8.69 -28.70 -10.13
C ILE A 249 8.52 -30.16 -9.73
N GLN A 250 9.52 -30.77 -9.09
CA GLN A 250 9.47 -32.15 -8.62
C GLN A 250 8.43 -32.34 -7.51
N LYS A 251 8.55 -31.60 -6.39
CA LYS A 251 7.56 -31.64 -5.30
C LYS A 251 6.16 -31.26 -5.80
N GLY A 252 6.08 -30.37 -6.79
CA GLY A 252 4.82 -30.02 -7.44
C GLY A 252 4.16 -31.19 -8.16
N ARG A 253 4.91 -32.07 -8.82
CA ARG A 253 4.30 -33.25 -9.48
C ARG A 253 3.74 -34.25 -8.49
N GLU A 254 4.41 -34.43 -7.34
CA GLU A 254 3.99 -35.33 -6.26
C GLU A 254 2.70 -34.83 -5.55
N LEU A 255 2.44 -33.52 -5.59
CA LEU A 255 1.25 -32.91 -4.98
C LEU A 255 -0.05 -33.06 -5.78
N TRP A 256 0.04 -33.38 -7.07
CA TRP A 256 -1.07 -33.40 -8.02
C TRP A 256 -1.27 -34.77 -8.71
N GLN A 257 -0.67 -35.82 -8.17
CA GLN A 257 -1.02 -37.22 -8.43
C GLN A 257 -1.88 -37.75 -7.30
#